data_AF-A0A8J8HJJ3-F1
#
_entry.id   AF-A0A8J8HJJ3-F1
#
_cell.length_a   1.000
_cell.length_b   1.000
_cell.length_c   1.000
_cell.angle_alpha   90.00
_cell.angle_beta   90.00
_cell.angle_gamma   90.00
#
_symmetry.space_group_name_H-M   'P 1'
#
loop_
_entity.id
_entity.type
_entity.pdbx_description
1 polymer ?
#
loop_
_entity_poly.entity_id
_entity_poly.type
_entity_poly.pdbx_seq_one_letter_code
_entity_poly.pdbx_strand_id
1 'polypeptide(L)'
;MNEFEWDDFENLILAKIVEGNDPLLGLLKDQINNIVNRERKTTGVGFFTKLEISMKSPIPSLLKGKDFVISDVIVQMNGLESGAGFNLFVTDGVLDTLEGYTFQESWPDILQIIKIDYRDSERKFTWA
;
A
#
# COMPACT_ATOMS: atom_id res chain seq x y z
N MET A 1 2.70 1.64 22.58
CA MET A 1 2.63 1.49 21.11
C MET A 1 3.86 2.19 20.55
N ASN A 2 4.53 1.60 19.56
CA ASN A 2 5.73 2.20 18.98
C ASN A 2 5.32 3.16 17.86
N GLU A 3 6.01 4.29 17.79
CA GLU A 3 5.98 5.20 16.66
C GLU A 3 6.75 4.58 15.49
N PHE A 4 6.21 4.71 14.29
CA PHE A 4 6.84 4.23 13.07
C PHE A 4 7.56 5.39 12.37
N GLU A 5 8.76 5.11 11.87
CA GLU A 5 9.34 5.89 10.79
C GLU A 5 8.52 5.65 9.50
N TRP A 6 8.52 6.63 8.60
CA TRP A 6 7.69 6.60 7.40
C TRP A 6 7.87 5.34 6.54
N ASP A 7 9.12 4.93 6.30
CA ASP A 7 9.38 3.79 5.43
C ASP A 7 8.96 2.47 6.08
N ASP A 8 9.10 2.36 7.41
CA ASP A 8 8.62 1.20 8.17
C ASP A 8 7.08 1.13 8.18
N PHE A 9 6.43 2.28 8.34
CA PHE A 9 4.98 2.39 8.22
C PHE A 9 4.49 1.92 6.85
N GLU A 10 5.07 2.44 5.77
CA GLU A 10 4.68 2.05 4.41
C GLU A 10 4.97 0.60 4.11
N ASN A 11 6.12 0.07 4.53
CA ASN A 11 6.45 -1.34 4.36
C ASN A 11 5.44 -2.25 5.08
N LEU A 12 4.97 -1.84 6.27
CA LEU A 12 3.94 -2.55 7.00
C LEU A 12 2.60 -2.55 6.24
N ILE A 13 2.20 -1.42 5.68
CA ILE A 13 0.98 -1.32 4.86
C ILE A 13 1.11 -2.15 3.58
N LEU A 14 2.21 -2.01 2.84
CA LEU A 14 2.48 -2.76 1.62
C LEU A 14 2.47 -4.27 1.89
N ALA A 15 3.11 -4.71 2.98
CA ALA A 15 3.12 -6.11 3.39
C ALA A 15 1.71 -6.63 3.69
N LYS A 16 0.85 -5.80 4.31
CA LYS A 16 -0.56 -6.15 4.53
C LYS A 16 -1.33 -6.25 3.22
N ILE A 17 -1.16 -5.28 2.31
CA ILE A 17 -1.84 -5.27 1.01
C ILE A 17 -1.53 -6.54 0.20
N VAL A 18 -0.33 -7.12 0.31
CA VAL A 18 0.05 -8.34 -0.41
C VAL A 18 0.06 -9.61 0.45
N GLU A 19 -0.56 -9.57 1.63
CA GLU A 19 -0.70 -10.76 2.47
C GLU A 19 -1.73 -11.74 1.87
N GLY A 20 -1.33 -13.00 1.75
CA GLY A 20 -2.10 -14.07 1.13
C GLY A 20 -1.22 -15.02 0.31
N ASN A 21 -1.85 -16.07 -0.24
CA ASN A 21 -1.16 -17.10 -1.05
C ASN A 21 -1.53 -17.03 -2.55
N ASP A 22 -2.20 -15.96 -2.99
CA ASP A 22 -2.53 -15.78 -4.41
C ASP A 22 -1.23 -15.50 -5.21
N PRO A 23 -1.03 -16.15 -6.38
CA PRO A 23 0.18 -15.97 -7.18
C PRO A 23 0.46 -14.51 -7.55
N LEU A 24 -0.57 -13.70 -7.84
CA LEU A 24 -0.40 -12.28 -8.16
C LEU A 24 0.18 -11.53 -6.96
N LEU A 25 -0.31 -11.79 -5.75
CA LEU A 25 0.23 -11.16 -4.54
C LEU A 25 1.69 -11.52 -4.32
N GLY A 26 2.08 -12.77 -4.62
CA GLY A 26 3.49 -13.19 -4.60
C GLY A 26 4.37 -12.34 -5.52
N LEU A 27 3.92 -12.09 -6.75
CA LEU A 27 4.64 -11.24 -7.71
C LEU A 27 4.76 -9.79 -7.24
N LEU A 28 3.71 -9.23 -6.63
CA LEU A 28 3.76 -7.87 -6.07
C LEU A 28 4.70 -7.81 -4.86
N LYS A 29 4.73 -8.86 -4.04
CA LYS A 29 5.65 -8.97 -2.90
C LYS A 29 7.12 -8.96 -3.34
N ASP A 30 7.43 -9.62 -4.45
CA ASP A 30 8.76 -9.55 -5.05
C ASP A 30 9.10 -8.13 -5.51
N GLN A 31 8.15 -7.38 -6.07
CA GLN A 31 8.38 -5.97 -6.42
C GLN A 31 8.61 -5.09 -5.19
N ILE A 32 7.86 -5.29 -4.10
CA ILE A 32 8.08 -4.57 -2.82
C ILE A 32 9.51 -4.76 -2.33
N ASN A 33 10.05 -5.98 -2.41
CA ASN A 33 11.42 -6.29 -2.01
C ASN A 33 12.50 -5.62 -2.89
N ASN A 34 12.12 -5.08 -4.04
CA ASN A 34 13.01 -4.40 -4.98
C ASN A 34 12.72 -2.89 -5.09
N ILE A 35 11.95 -2.30 -4.17
CA ILE A 35 11.80 -0.84 -4.11
C ILE A 35 13.14 -0.23 -3.74
N VAL A 36 13.68 0.63 -4.61
CA VAL A 36 14.98 1.31 -4.40
C VAL A 36 14.84 2.76 -3.98
N ASN A 37 13.69 3.38 -4.26
CA ASN A 37 13.45 4.77 -3.91
C ASN A 37 11.96 5.01 -3.65
N ARG A 38 11.67 6.01 -2.80
CA ARG A 38 10.34 6.44 -2.39
C ARG A 38 10.29 7.97 -2.45
N GLU A 39 9.39 8.51 -3.25
CA GLU A 39 9.13 9.95 -3.27
C GLU A 39 7.75 10.21 -2.66
N ARG A 40 7.74 10.83 -1.48
CA ARG A 40 6.52 11.06 -0.70
C ARG A 40 6.06 12.51 -0.78
N LYS A 41 4.77 12.68 -1.03
CA LYS A 41 4.08 13.96 -1.01
C LYS A 41 2.88 13.90 -0.09
N THR A 42 2.90 14.68 0.98
CA THR A 42 1.75 14.86 1.88
C THR A 42 0.79 15.91 1.33
N THR A 43 -0.51 15.76 1.64
CA THR A 43 -1.57 16.65 1.18
C THR A 43 -2.33 17.33 2.33
N GLY A 44 -1.96 17.00 3.57
CA GLY A 44 -2.67 17.41 4.78
C GLY A 44 -3.71 16.39 5.23
N VAL A 45 -4.44 15.77 4.30
CA VAL A 45 -5.47 14.72 4.58
C VAL A 45 -5.02 13.32 4.15
N GLY A 46 -3.76 13.19 3.77
CA GLY A 46 -3.21 11.96 3.21
C GLY A 46 -1.81 12.17 2.66
N PHE A 47 -1.35 11.17 1.93
CA PHE A 47 -0.09 11.20 1.21
C PHE A 47 -0.14 10.33 -0.03
N PHE A 48 0.78 10.61 -0.95
CA PHE A 48 1.13 9.75 -2.07
C PHE A 48 2.62 9.44 -1.98
N THR A 49 2.97 8.16 -2.10
CA THR A 49 4.35 7.70 -2.20
C THR A 49 4.55 7.03 -3.53
N LYS A 50 5.31 7.68 -4.41
CA LYS A 50 5.75 7.09 -5.66
C LYS A 50 6.83 6.05 -5.35
N LEU A 51 6.66 4.85 -5.91
CA LEU A 51 7.57 3.73 -5.71
C LEU A 51 8.43 3.54 -6.97
N GLU A 52 9.74 3.48 -6.77
CA GLU A 52 10.68 3.14 -7.85
C GLU A 52 11.20 1.73 -7.63
N ILE A 53 10.95 0.84 -8.59
CA ILE A 53 11.30 -0.59 -8.49
C ILE A 53 12.51 -0.89 -9.36
N SER A 54 13.56 -1.49 -8.77
CA SER A 54 14.70 -2.01 -9.53
C SER A 54 14.35 -3.35 -10.17
N MET A 55 13.86 -3.30 -11.41
CA MET A 55 13.51 -4.50 -12.16
C MET A 55 14.78 -5.15 -12.74
N LYS A 56 15.28 -6.20 -12.07
CA LYS A 56 16.38 -7.04 -12.59
C LYS A 56 15.92 -8.05 -13.64
N SER A 57 14.62 -8.34 -13.68
CA SER A 57 13.98 -9.30 -14.58
C SER A 57 12.78 -8.66 -15.28
N PRO A 58 12.35 -9.15 -16.44
CA PRO A 58 11.13 -8.67 -17.09
C PRO A 58 9.88 -8.83 -16.21
N ILE A 59 8.88 -7.98 -16.42
CA ILE A 59 7.59 -8.06 -15.75
C ILE A 59 6.94 -9.42 -16.06
N PRO A 60 6.48 -10.17 -15.04
CA PRO A 60 5.80 -11.44 -15.24
C PRO A 60 4.59 -11.31 -16.18
N SER A 61 4.35 -12.31 -17.02
CA SER A 61 3.23 -12.30 -17.98
C SER A 61 1.86 -12.12 -17.34
N LEU A 62 1.68 -12.55 -16.08
CA LEU A 62 0.45 -12.38 -15.32
C LEU A 62 0.12 -10.91 -15.01
N LEU A 63 1.15 -10.05 -14.91
CA LEU A 63 1.03 -8.63 -14.58
C LEU A 63 1.21 -7.72 -15.79
N LYS A 64 1.92 -8.17 -16.83
CA LYS A 64 2.28 -7.35 -17.98
C LYS A 64 1.07 -6.66 -18.61
N GLY A 65 1.13 -5.32 -18.74
CA GLY A 65 0.05 -4.53 -19.35
C GLY A 65 -1.19 -4.37 -18.47
N LYS A 66 -1.15 -4.78 -17.19
CA LYS A 66 -2.29 -4.67 -16.28
C LYS A 66 -2.20 -3.41 -15.43
N ASP A 67 -3.29 -2.66 -15.44
CA ASP A 67 -3.53 -1.54 -14.53
C ASP A 67 -4.64 -1.93 -13.55
N PHE A 68 -4.36 -1.81 -12.26
CA PHE A 68 -5.36 -2.06 -11.22
C PHE A 68 -5.00 -1.37 -9.90
N VAL A 69 -5.97 -1.31 -9.00
CA VAL A 69 -5.82 -0.73 -7.67
C VAL A 69 -6.25 -1.76 -6.64
N ILE A 70 -5.44 -1.97 -5.60
CA ILE A 70 -5.82 -2.74 -4.42
C ILE A 70 -6.18 -1.73 -3.31
N SER A 71 -7.44 -1.74 -2.88
CA SER A 71 -8.03 -0.68 -2.03
C SER A 71 -8.78 -1.25 -0.82
N ASP A 72 -8.29 -2.33 -0.24
CA ASP A 72 -9.01 -3.11 0.77
C ASP A 72 -8.34 -3.09 2.16
N VAL A 73 -7.27 -2.32 2.35
CA VAL A 73 -6.62 -2.16 3.66
C VAL A 73 -7.09 -0.88 4.35
N ILE A 74 -7.48 -1.02 5.61
CA ILE A 74 -7.82 0.08 6.52
C ILE A 74 -6.99 -0.01 7.80
N VAL A 75 -6.72 1.14 8.40
CA VAL A 75 -5.90 1.24 9.60
C VAL A 75 -6.57 2.16 10.61
N GLN A 76 -6.66 1.70 11.85
CA GLN A 76 -6.93 2.56 12.99
C GLN A 76 -5.60 3.10 13.50
N MET A 77 -5.49 4.42 13.56
CA MET A 77 -4.28 5.13 13.98
C MET A 77 -4.60 6.04 15.16
N ASN A 78 -3.61 6.26 16.01
CA ASN A 78 -3.73 7.30 17.02
C ASN A 78 -3.80 8.67 16.33
N GLY A 79 -4.72 9.53 16.77
CA GLY A 79 -4.97 10.84 16.15
C GLY A 79 -5.96 10.83 14.98
N LEU A 80 -6.55 9.68 14.63
CA LEU A 80 -7.65 9.58 13.65
C LEU A 80 -8.86 8.88 14.29
N GLU A 81 -10.01 9.54 14.32
CA GLU A 81 -11.26 8.98 14.83
C GLU A 81 -11.83 7.93 13.87
N SER A 82 -11.77 8.19 12.56
CA SER A 82 -12.31 7.31 11.52
C SER A 82 -11.25 6.37 10.92
N GLY A 83 -9.99 6.51 11.34
CA GLY A 83 -8.86 5.80 10.77
C GLY A 83 -8.46 6.29 9.37
N ALA A 84 -7.69 5.47 8.67
CA ALA A 84 -7.18 5.73 7.33
C ALA A 84 -7.41 4.55 6.40
N GLY A 85 -7.60 4.83 5.11
CA GLY A 85 -7.62 3.84 4.03
C GLY A 85 -6.37 3.93 3.16
N PHE A 86 -6.09 2.85 2.43
CA PHE A 86 -4.92 2.76 1.56
C PHE A 86 -5.27 2.18 0.19
N ASN A 87 -4.68 2.77 -0.85
CA ASN A 87 -4.75 2.31 -2.22
C ASN A 87 -3.33 2.02 -2.73
N LEU A 88 -3.11 0.82 -3.28
CA LEU A 88 -1.89 0.49 -4.01
C LEU A 88 -2.19 0.42 -5.50
N PHE A 89 -1.62 1.36 -6.24
CA PHE A 89 -1.74 1.45 -7.69
C PHE A 89 -0.66 0.59 -8.35
N VAL A 90 -1.09 -0.24 -9.30
CA VAL A 90 -0.24 -1.00 -10.22
C VAL A 90 -0.49 -0.48 -11.63
N THR A 91 0.57 -0.07 -12.32
CA THR A 91 0.52 0.49 -13.68
C THR A 91 1.47 -0.28 -14.59
N ASP A 92 0.99 -0.74 -15.73
CA ASP A 92 1.70 -1.63 -16.66
C ASP A 92 2.32 -2.86 -15.96
N GLY A 93 1.66 -3.37 -14.92
CA GLY A 93 2.14 -4.50 -14.13
C GLY A 93 3.23 -4.18 -13.10
N VAL A 94 3.55 -2.91 -12.87
CA VAL A 94 4.56 -2.47 -11.89
C VAL A 94 3.90 -1.67 -10.77
N LEU A 95 4.37 -1.87 -9.52
CA LEU A 95 3.99 -1.03 -8.39
C LEU A 95 4.33 0.42 -8.67
N ASP A 96 3.34 1.29 -8.54
CA ASP A 96 3.46 2.66 -8.98
C ASP A 96 3.39 3.65 -7.81
N THR A 97 2.27 3.63 -7.08
CA THR A 97 1.98 4.61 -6.03
C THR A 97 1.25 3.94 -4.88
N LEU A 98 1.69 4.21 -3.65
CA LEU A 98 0.91 3.98 -2.44
C LEU A 98 0.24 5.28 -2.04
N GLU A 99 -1.08 5.28 -1.94
CA GLU A 99 -1.86 6.38 -1.39
C GLU A 99 -2.38 5.98 0.00
N GLY A 100 -2.22 6.88 0.96
CA GLY A 100 -2.94 6.83 2.24
C GLY A 100 -3.85 8.04 2.37
N TYR A 101 -5.09 7.83 2.81
CA TYR A 101 -6.08 8.90 2.97
C TYR A 101 -6.85 8.77 4.28
N THR A 102 -7.27 9.90 4.84
CA THR A 102 -8.18 9.97 5.99
C THR A 102 -9.63 10.19 5.53
N PHE A 103 -10.58 10.08 6.46
CA PHE A 103 -11.99 10.41 6.22
C PHE A 103 -12.33 11.81 6.74
N GLN A 104 -11.82 12.84 6.05
CA GLN A 104 -12.02 14.28 6.38
C GLN A 104 -11.20 14.77 7.59
N GLU A 105 -10.13 14.07 7.95
CA GLU A 105 -9.29 14.38 9.12
C GLU A 105 -7.86 14.80 8.73
N SER A 106 -7.20 15.51 9.64
CA SER A 106 -5.75 15.71 9.69
C SER A 106 -4.97 14.41 9.48
N TRP A 107 -4.12 14.22 8.47
CA TRP A 107 -3.15 13.12 8.54
C TRP A 107 -2.24 13.35 9.76
N PRO A 108 -2.04 12.37 10.65
CA PRO A 108 -1.33 12.59 11.90
C PRO A 108 0.17 12.81 11.66
N ASP A 109 0.77 13.72 12.42
CA ASP A 109 2.23 13.97 12.39
C ASP A 109 3.02 12.77 12.94
N ILE A 110 2.39 12.00 13.82
CA ILE A 110 2.99 10.84 14.48
C ILE A 110 2.32 9.58 13.93
N LEU A 111 3.11 8.69 13.34
CA LEU A 111 2.61 7.44 12.76
C LEU A 111 2.53 6.36 13.84
N GLN A 112 1.34 6.19 14.42
CA GLN A 112 1.09 5.16 15.44
C GLN A 112 -0.14 4.34 15.05
N ILE A 113 0.09 3.07 14.74
CA ILE A 113 -0.97 2.13 14.38
C ILE A 113 -1.53 1.46 15.63
N ILE A 114 -2.86 1.47 15.75
CA ILE A 114 -3.61 0.72 16.76
C ILE A 114 -4.01 -0.64 16.19
N LYS A 115 -4.53 -0.66 14.96
CA LYS A 115 -5.00 -1.87 14.29
C LYS A 115 -4.90 -1.73 12.77
N ILE A 116 -4.56 -2.83 12.09
CA ILE A 116 -4.63 -2.96 10.63
C ILE A 116 -5.61 -4.07 10.31
N ASP A 117 -6.55 -3.83 9.40
CA ASP A 117 -7.54 -4.81 8.97
C ASP A 117 -7.85 -4.67 7.48
N TYR A 118 -8.60 -5.65 6.95
CA TYR A 118 -9.22 -5.50 5.64
C TYR A 118 -10.59 -4.83 5.80
N ARG A 119 -10.98 -3.98 4.84
CA ARG A 119 -12.28 -3.29 4.85
C ARG A 119 -13.43 -4.29 4.84
N ASP A 120 -13.27 -5.36 4.06
CA ASP A 120 -14.22 -6.46 3.95
C ASP A 120 -13.58 -7.74 4.51
N SER A 121 -14.35 -8.54 5.26
CA SER A 121 -13.85 -9.74 5.94
C SER A 121 -13.43 -10.88 4.99
N GLU A 122 -13.73 -10.77 3.68
CA GLU A 122 -13.30 -11.71 2.64
C GLU A 122 -12.60 -10.96 1.50
N ARG A 123 -11.29 -11.19 1.30
CA ARG A 123 -10.60 -10.75 0.08
C ARG A 123 -11.03 -11.63 -1.08
N LYS A 124 -11.87 -11.10 -1.97
CA LYS A 124 -12.21 -11.74 -3.25
C LYS A 124 -11.46 -11.05 -4.36
N PHE A 125 -10.42 -11.71 -4.87
CA PHE A 125 -9.73 -11.25 -6.07
C PHE A 125 -10.46 -11.77 -7.31
N THR A 126 -11.11 -10.87 -8.05
CA THR A 126 -11.60 -11.17 -9.40
C THR A 126 -10.69 -10.47 -10.39
N TRP A 127 -9.72 -11.22 -10.93
CA TRP A 127 -8.86 -10.74 -11.99
C TRP A 127 -9.62 -10.87 -13.31
N ALA A 128 -10.02 -9.74 -13.90
CA ALA A 128 -10.56 -9.71 -15.26
C ALA A 128 -9.47 -9.95 -16.32
#